data_AF-A0A231R6Y5-F1
#
_entry.id   AF-A0A231R6Y5-F1
#
_cell.length_a   1.000
_cell.length_b   1.000
_cell.length_c   1.000
_cell.angle_alpha   90.00
_cell.angle_beta   90.00
_cell.angle_gamma   90.00
#
_symmetry.space_group_name_H-M   'P 1'
#
loop_
_entity.id
_entity.type
_entity.pdbx_description
1 polymer ?
#
loop_
_entity_poly.entity_id
_entity_poly.type
_entity_poly.pdbx_seq_one_letter_code
_entity_poly.pdbx_strand_id
1 'polypeptide(L)'
;METNACKWPSAERIQIIKVNPPNRYGDYSFKCLSLEGETTTIARCDIILDDEARLIEELAGIFLQHKVPPRSPRYGVIVRALLKNRVPYVSLLKQLLKEKRNLFQLELNF
;
A
#
# COMPACT_ATOMS: atom_id res chain seq x y z
N MET A 1 5.41 -12.69 14.45
CA MET A 1 5.78 -12.43 13.04
C MET A 1 6.20 -10.99 12.97
N GLU A 2 7.46 -10.74 12.64
CA GLU A 2 7.94 -9.39 12.35
C GLU A 2 7.35 -8.99 10.99
N THR A 3 6.50 -7.98 10.99
CA THR A 3 5.86 -7.49 9.76
C THR A 3 6.46 -6.15 9.43
N ASN A 4 7.08 -6.04 8.26
CA ASN A 4 7.58 -4.76 7.77
C ASN A 4 6.44 -3.98 7.12
N ALA A 5 6.59 -2.66 7.16
CA ALA A 5 5.63 -1.76 6.57
C ALA A 5 6.27 -0.43 6.20
N CYS A 6 5.54 0.35 5.43
CA CYS A 6 5.88 1.72 5.11
C CYS A 6 4.87 2.65 5.79
N LYS A 7 5.39 3.66 6.50
CA LYS A 7 4.60 4.79 6.97
C LYS A 7 4.18 5.62 5.77
N TRP A 8 2.89 5.92 5.69
CA TRP A 8 2.30 6.74 4.64
C TRP A 8 1.96 8.13 5.22
N PRO A 9 2.23 9.24 4.51
CA PRO A 9 2.78 9.35 3.16
C PRO A 9 4.32 9.47 3.08
N SER A 10 5.04 9.43 4.21
CA SER A 10 6.49 9.67 4.23
C SER A 10 7.32 8.59 3.52
N ALA A 11 6.73 7.44 3.21
CA ALA A 11 7.39 6.24 2.69
C ALA A 11 8.54 5.74 3.60
N GLU A 12 8.54 6.16 4.86
CA GLU A 12 9.52 5.73 5.86
C GLU A 12 9.32 4.24 6.17
N ARG A 13 10.38 3.45 6.02
CA ARG A 13 10.35 2.02 6.36
C ARG A 13 10.35 1.86 7.88
N ILE A 14 9.41 1.04 8.34
CA ILE A 14 9.18 0.78 9.75
C ILE A 14 8.94 -0.71 9.99
N GLN A 15 9.33 -1.17 11.17
CA GLN A 15 9.05 -2.54 11.62
C GLN A 15 7.87 -2.52 12.59
N ILE A 16 6.86 -3.35 12.35
CA ILE A 16 5.72 -3.48 13.27
C ILE A 16 6.15 -4.37 14.45
N ILE A 17 6.18 -3.77 15.64
CA ILE A 17 6.52 -4.45 16.90
C ILE A 17 5.26 -5.03 17.53
N LYS A 18 4.15 -4.28 17.48
CA LYS A 18 2.89 -4.67 18.11
C LYS A 18 1.69 -4.09 17.39
N VAL A 19 0.63 -4.88 17.29
CA VAL A 19 -0.71 -4.40 16.91
C VAL A 19 -1.49 -4.10 18.19
N ASN A 20 -1.95 -2.87 18.33
CA ASN A 20 -2.82 -2.48 19.42
C ASN A 20 -4.27 -2.87 19.09
N PRO A 21 -5.06 -3.27 20.10
CA PRO A 21 -6.46 -3.59 19.90
C PRO A 21 -7.23 -2.38 19.36
N PRO A 22 -8.35 -2.62 18.65
CA PRO A 22 -9.12 -1.55 18.06
C PRO A 22 -9.70 -0.65 19.16
N ASN A 23 -9.72 0.66 18.92
CA ASN A 23 -10.35 1.62 19.82
C ASN A 23 -11.89 1.46 19.81
N ARG A 24 -12.61 2.29 20.57
CA ARG A 24 -14.09 2.30 20.63
C ARG A 24 -14.76 2.44 19.24
N TYR A 25 -14.05 2.99 18.25
CA TYR A 25 -14.51 3.20 16.88
C TYR A 25 -14.09 2.09 15.91
N GLY A 26 -13.44 1.03 16.40
CA GLY A 26 -13.00 -0.11 15.59
C GLY A 26 -11.66 0.11 14.87
N ASP A 27 -10.95 1.21 15.14
CA ASP A 27 -9.70 1.52 14.46
C ASP A 27 -8.50 0.87 15.16
N TYR A 28 -7.68 0.15 14.39
CA TYR A 28 -6.43 -0.43 14.84
C TYR A 28 -5.29 0.61 14.80
N SER A 29 -4.34 0.45 15.70
CA SER A 29 -3.06 1.17 15.65
C SER A 29 -1.89 0.21 15.81
N PHE A 30 -0.74 0.62 15.31
CA PHE A 30 0.47 -0.19 15.25
C PHE A 30 1.57 0.54 16.01
N LYS A 31 2.26 -0.17 16.89
CA LYS A 31 3.50 0.28 17.50
C LYS A 31 4.63 -0.19 16.59
N CYS A 32 5.40 0.75 16.09
CA CYS A 32 6.40 0.53 15.06
C CYS A 32 7.77 1.06 15.51
N LEU A 33 8.84 0.40 15.06
CA LEU A 33 10.22 0.84 15.21
C LEU A 33 10.69 1.45 13.89
N SER A 34 11.19 2.68 13.91
CA SER A 34 11.89 3.24 12.75
C SER A 34 13.28 2.61 12.61
N LEU A 35 13.92 2.80 11.45
CA LEU A 35 15.29 2.36 11.23
C LEU A 35 16.31 3.04 12.16
N GLU A 36 15.98 4.23 12.66
CA GLU A 36 16.79 4.99 13.61
C GLU A 36 16.57 4.52 15.07
N GLY A 37 15.74 3.49 15.28
CA GLY A 37 15.43 2.96 16.61
C GLY A 37 14.36 3.73 17.39
N GLU A 38 13.72 4.72 16.77
CA GLU A 38 12.63 5.45 17.41
C GLU A 38 11.33 4.64 17.36
N THR A 39 10.61 4.59 18.49
CA THR A 39 9.34 3.88 18.56
C THR A 39 8.16 4.84 18.45
N THR A 40 7.27 4.60 17.48
CA THR A 40 6.10 5.46 17.24
C THR A 40 4.82 4.62 17.19
N THR A 41 3.67 5.26 17.44
CA THR A 41 2.35 4.64 17.24
C THR A 41 1.70 5.26 16.02
N ILE A 42 1.25 4.42 15.09
CA ILE A 42 0.74 4.82 13.78
C ILE A 42 -0.67 4.24 13.60
N ALA A 43 -1.59 5.05 13.08
CA ALA A 43 -2.95 4.60 12.78
C ALA A 43 -2.97 3.68 11.57
N ARG A 44 -3.96 2.78 11.49
CA ARG A 44 -4.09 1.87 10.35
C ARG A 44 -4.11 2.58 8.99
N CYS A 45 -4.73 3.75 8.89
CA CYS A 45 -4.82 4.52 7.65
C CYS A 45 -3.50 5.14 7.19
N ASP A 46 -2.47 5.15 8.04
CA ASP A 46 -1.18 5.81 7.80
C ASP A 46 -0.05 4.79 7.60
N ILE A 47 -0.40 3.54 7.34
CA ILE A 47 0.56 2.44 7.15
C ILE A 47 0.13 1.56 5.98
N ILE A 48 1.12 1.14 5.20
CA ILE A 48 0.96 0.16 4.12
C ILE A 48 1.86 -1.02 4.46
N LEU A 49 1.25 -2.20 4.64
CA LEU A 49 2.01 -3.43 4.86
C LEU A 49 2.64 -3.91 3.55
N ASP A 50 3.73 -4.68 3.62
CA ASP A 50 4.40 -5.20 2.42
C ASP A 50 3.46 -6.00 1.50
N ASP A 51 2.60 -6.85 2.07
CA ASP A 51 1.63 -7.61 1.28
C ASP A 51 0.58 -6.70 0.63
N GLU A 52 0.27 -5.58 1.25
CA GLU A 52 -0.65 -4.58 0.69
C GLU A 52 0.03 -3.77 -0.40
N ALA A 53 1.31 -3.43 -0.23
CA ALA A 53 2.12 -2.82 -1.28
C ALA A 53 2.16 -3.71 -2.53
N ARG A 54 2.36 -5.02 -2.36
CA ARG A 54 2.30 -6.01 -3.45
C ARG A 54 0.94 -6.03 -4.15
N LEU A 55 -0.16 -5.99 -3.39
CA LEU A 55 -1.51 -5.91 -3.96
C LEU A 55 -1.72 -4.61 -4.76
N ILE A 56 -1.15 -3.49 -4.31
CA ILE A 56 -1.23 -2.21 -5.00
C ILE A 56 -0.39 -2.23 -6.29
N GLU A 57 0.79 -2.85 -6.28
CA GLU A 57 1.60 -3.09 -7.47
C GLU A 57 0.88 -4.00 -8.48
N GLU A 58 0.26 -5.08 -8.01
CA GLU A 58 -0.55 -5.98 -8.84
C GLU A 58 -1.73 -5.19 -9.47
N LEU A 59 -2.40 -4.36 -8.68
CA LEU A 59 -3.47 -3.48 -9.14
C LEU A 59 -2.97 -2.52 -10.24
N ALA A 60 -1.81 -1.89 -10.05
CA ALA A 60 -1.19 -1.04 -11.06
C ALA A 60 -0.90 -1.83 -12.36
N GLY A 61 -0.43 -3.07 -12.26
CA GLY A 61 -0.24 -3.97 -13.40
C GLY A 61 -1.54 -4.22 -14.16
N ILE A 62 -2.64 -4.51 -13.46
CA ILE A 62 -3.96 -4.70 -14.08
C ILE A 62 -4.40 -3.43 -14.83
N PHE A 63 -4.18 -2.25 -14.25
CA PHE A 63 -4.52 -0.98 -14.90
C PHE A 63 -3.73 -0.73 -16.20
N LEU A 64 -2.50 -1.22 -16.29
CA LEU A 64 -1.66 -1.06 -17.49
C LEU A 64 -1.95 -2.12 -18.56
N GLN A 65 -2.26 -3.35 -18.16
CA GLN A 65 -2.46 -4.48 -19.08
C GLN A 65 -3.85 -4.51 -19.69
N HIS A 66 -4.87 -4.01 -19.00
CA HIS A 66 -6.26 -4.11 -19.45
C HIS A 66 -6.80 -2.78 -19.95
N LYS A 67 -7.39 -2.78 -21.15
CA LYS A 67 -8.20 -1.64 -21.66
C LYS A 67 -9.38 -1.30 -20.74
N VAL A 68 -9.92 -2.30 -20.03
CA VAL A 68 -11.02 -2.14 -19.06
C VAL A 68 -10.65 -2.86 -17.76
N PRO A 69 -9.84 -2.24 -16.87
CA PRO A 69 -9.32 -2.86 -15.65
C PRO A 69 -10.39 -3.47 -14.73
N PRO A 70 -11.58 -2.83 -14.53
CA PRO A 70 -12.63 -3.39 -13.68
C PRO A 70 -13.22 -4.72 -14.15
N ARG A 71 -13.00 -5.12 -15.40
CA ARG A 71 -13.44 -6.43 -15.92
C ARG A 71 -12.52 -7.59 -15.52
N SER A 72 -11.34 -7.30 -14.97
CA SER A 72 -10.48 -8.33 -14.41
C SER A 72 -11.14 -8.93 -13.15
N PRO A 73 -11.32 -10.26 -13.06
CA PRO A 73 -11.83 -10.90 -11.83
C PRO A 73 -10.96 -10.56 -10.61
N ARG A 74 -9.66 -10.37 -10.85
CA ARG A 74 -8.67 -10.08 -9.83
C ARG A 74 -8.75 -8.65 -9.30
N TYR A 75 -9.11 -7.68 -10.15
CA TYR A 75 -9.31 -6.27 -9.76
C TYR A 75 -10.27 -6.15 -8.57
N GLY A 76 -11.46 -6.77 -8.69
CA GLY A 76 -12.48 -6.69 -7.65
C GLY A 76 -12.07 -7.37 -6.35
N VAL A 77 -11.22 -8.39 -6.40
CA VAL A 77 -10.68 -9.05 -5.20
C VAL A 77 -9.70 -8.12 -4.48
N ILE A 78 -8.76 -7.55 -5.22
CA ILE A 78 -7.73 -6.65 -4.66
C ILE A 78 -8.38 -5.41 -4.04
N VAL A 79 -9.24 -4.72 -4.78
CA VAL A 79 -9.89 -3.49 -4.29
C VAL A 79 -10.71 -3.76 -3.03
N ARG A 80 -11.44 -4.88 -2.97
CA ARG A 80 -12.19 -5.28 -1.77
C ARG A 80 -11.27 -5.54 -0.58
N ALA A 81 -10.14 -6.20 -0.77
CA ALA A 81 -9.17 -6.43 0.30
C ALA A 81 -8.59 -5.12 0.84
N LEU A 82 -8.17 -4.21 -0.05
CA LEU A 82 -7.60 -2.91 0.32
C LEU A 82 -8.62 -2.03 1.07
N LEU A 83 -9.88 -1.99 0.62
CA LEU A 83 -10.95 -1.24 1.27
C LEU A 83 -11.32 -1.83 2.63
N LYS A 84 -11.45 -3.16 2.73
CA LYS A 84 -11.75 -3.85 4.00
C LYS A 84 -10.71 -3.52 5.07
N ASN A 85 -9.45 -3.41 4.67
CA ASN A 85 -8.33 -3.12 5.56
C ASN A 85 -8.05 -1.62 5.74
N ARG A 86 -8.83 -0.72 5.14
CA ARG A 86 -8.62 0.75 5.15
C ARG A 86 -7.22 1.16 4.69
N VAL A 87 -6.67 0.48 3.68
CA VAL A 87 -5.36 0.81 3.11
C VAL A 87 -5.43 2.14 2.37
N PRO A 88 -4.50 3.09 2.59
CA PRO A 88 -4.44 4.35 1.84
C PRO A 88 -3.89 4.17 0.40
N TYR A 89 -4.50 3.29 -0.39
CA TYR A 89 -3.89 2.78 -1.63
C TYR A 89 -3.95 3.73 -2.83
N VAL A 90 -4.89 4.68 -2.85
CA VAL A 90 -5.19 5.49 -4.06
C VAL A 90 -3.99 6.33 -4.49
N SER A 91 -3.31 6.96 -3.54
CA SER A 91 -2.17 7.83 -3.83
C SER A 91 -0.95 7.04 -4.30
N LEU A 92 -0.64 5.91 -3.65
CA LEU A 92 0.44 5.02 -4.08
C LEU A 92 0.16 4.42 -5.46
N LEU A 93 -1.09 3.98 -5.73
CA LEU A 93 -1.50 3.50 -7.05
C LEU A 93 -1.27 4.54 -8.14
N LYS A 94 -1.67 5.81 -7.90
CA LYS A 94 -1.44 6.90 -8.86
C LYS A 94 0.04 7.15 -9.12
N GLN A 95 0.87 7.11 -8.08
CA GLN A 95 2.32 7.25 -8.21
C GLN A 95 2.91 6.14 -9.08
N LEU A 96 2.60 4.88 -8.77
CA LEU A 96 3.07 3.71 -9.54
C LEU A 96 2.63 3.76 -11.01
N LEU A 97 1.39 4.19 -11.28
CA LEU A 97 0.90 4.36 -12.65
C LEU A 97 1.66 5.45 -13.40
N LYS A 98 2.00 6.56 -12.73
CA LYS A 98 2.81 7.63 -13.32
C LYS A 98 4.23 7.15 -13.62
N GLU A 99 4.88 6.49 -12.67
CA GLU A 99 6.24 5.94 -12.82
C GLU A 99 6.31 4.93 -13.96
N LYS A 100 5.38 3.96 -14.01
CA LYS A 100 5.36 2.95 -15.07
C LYS A 100 5.03 3.54 -16.43
N ARG A 101 4.15 4.56 -16.52
CA ARG A 101 3.87 5.26 -17.78
C ARG A 101 5.08 6.03 -18.30
N ASN A 102 5.85 6.65 -17.42
CA ASN A 102 7.08 7.35 -17.79
C ASN A 102 8.14 6.37 -18.32
N LEU A 103 8.27 5.18 -17.72
CA LEU A 103 9.17 4.13 -18.20
C LEU A 103 8.80 3.67 -19.62
N PHE A 104 7.52 3.46 -19.90
CA PHE A 104 7.03 3.13 -21.25
C PHE A 104 7.35 4.21 -22.30
N GLN A 105 7.38 5.50 -21.91
CA GLN A 105 7.75 6.58 -22.83
C GLN A 105 9.26 6.64 -23.10
N LEU A 106 10.10 6.16 -22.19
CA LEU A 106 11.55 6.10 -22.38
C LEU A 106 11.95 4.94 -23.30
N GLU A 107 11.30 3.78 -23.17
CA GLU A 107 11.58 2.59 -24.02
C GLU A 107 11.18 2.77 -25.49
N LEU A 108 10.28 3.70 -25.81
CA LEU A 108 9.86 4.01 -27.19
C LEU A 108 10.72 5.08 -27.89
N ASN A 109 11.65 5.70 -27.17
CA ASN A 109 12.55 6.75 -27.70
C ASN A 109 13.99 6.26 -27.93
N PHE A 110 14.22 4.94 -27.87
CA PHE A 110 15.49 4.29 -28.23
C PHE A 110 15.30 3.34 -29.41
#